data_AF-A0A1Z8S6A0-F1
#
_entry.id   AF-A0A1Z8S6A0-F1
#
_cell.length_a   1.000
_cell.length_b   1.000
_cell.length_c   1.000
_cell.angle_alpha   90.00
_cell.angle_beta   90.00
_cell.angle_gamma   90.00
#
_symmetry.space_group_name_H-M   'P 1'
#
loop_
_entity.id
_entity.type
_entity.pdbx_description
1 polymer ?
#
loop_
_entity_poly.entity_id
_entity_poly.type
_entity_poly.pdbx_seq_one_letter_code
_entity_poly.pdbx_strand_id
1 'polypeptide(L)'
;MKKFVLSLFAVATATFSFAQDASQPQGSWYLGTGDATTLLNVFSSGVAIAPTVGYAVADDIVIQASANGPTDDMGLNLGAAYFMGDYWVGFQASDLTGDLDAGLAAGRYIDFKDCLFLTPNVQYTFGLPDGSSDNLSIGIGFGARF
;
A
#
# COMPACT_ATOMS: atom_id res chain seq x y z
N MET A 1 12.02 9.08 -39.73
CA MET A 1 10.97 9.03 -38.68
C MET A 1 10.59 7.61 -38.28
N LYS A 2 10.20 6.71 -39.20
CA LYS A 2 9.83 5.31 -38.87
C LYS A 2 10.91 4.52 -38.10
N LYS A 3 12.20 4.72 -38.44
CA LYS A 3 13.33 4.04 -37.77
C LYS A 3 13.63 4.56 -36.35
N PHE A 4 13.28 5.82 -36.07
CA PHE A 4 13.51 6.47 -34.77
C PHE A 4 12.43 6.10 -33.75
N VAL A 5 11.19 5.96 -34.22
CA VAL A 5 10.07 5.45 -33.41
C VAL A 5 10.31 3.98 -33.03
N LEU A 6 10.79 3.16 -33.98
CA LEU A 6 11.09 1.76 -33.71
C LEU A 6 12.25 1.58 -32.72
N SER A 7 13.28 2.44 -32.78
CA SER A 7 14.37 2.41 -31.79
C SER A 7 13.92 2.89 -30.40
N LEU A 8 13.00 3.85 -30.32
CA LEU A 8 12.45 4.30 -29.03
C LEU A 8 11.57 3.21 -28.39
N PHE A 9 10.75 2.51 -29.19
CA PHE A 9 9.98 1.37 -28.72
C PHE A 9 10.85 0.16 -28.36
N ALA A 10 11.93 -0.10 -29.11
CA ALA A 10 12.88 -1.19 -28.82
C ALA A 10 13.71 -0.93 -27.56
N VAL A 11 14.12 0.32 -27.31
CA VAL A 11 14.79 0.71 -26.06
C VAL A 11 13.81 0.66 -24.89
N ALA A 12 12.58 1.13 -25.07
CA ALA A 12 11.53 1.01 -24.06
C ALA A 12 11.28 -0.47 -23.70
N THR A 13 11.08 -1.34 -24.69
CA THR A 13 10.88 -2.79 -24.44
C THR A 13 12.13 -3.48 -23.87
N ALA A 14 13.34 -3.10 -24.27
CA ALA A 14 14.58 -3.62 -23.69
C ALA A 14 14.80 -3.17 -22.24
N THR A 15 14.30 -1.99 -21.84
CA THR A 15 14.31 -1.53 -20.44
C THR A 15 13.22 -2.17 -19.58
N PHE A 16 12.17 -2.74 -20.20
CA PHE A 16 11.13 -3.52 -19.52
C PHE A 16 11.40 -5.04 -19.54
N SER A 17 12.50 -5.48 -20.17
CA SER A 17 12.87 -6.90 -20.30
C SER A 17 13.71 -7.39 -19.12
N PHE A 18 13.40 -6.95 -17.91
CA PHE A 18 13.70 -7.77 -16.74
C PHE A 18 12.53 -8.74 -16.63
N ALA A 19 12.79 -10.02 -16.83
CA ALA A 19 11.98 -11.03 -16.16
C ALA A 19 12.20 -10.80 -14.65
N GLN A 20 11.52 -9.80 -14.09
CA GLN A 20 11.43 -9.65 -12.65
C GLN A 20 10.56 -10.81 -12.21
N ASP A 21 11.09 -11.67 -11.36
CA ASP A 21 10.25 -12.45 -10.46
C ASP A 21 9.24 -11.48 -9.84
N ALA A 22 7.99 -11.92 -9.69
CA ALA A 22 6.93 -11.11 -9.08
C ALA A 22 7.49 -10.47 -7.81
N SER A 23 7.42 -9.13 -7.72
CA SER A 23 7.97 -8.45 -6.55
C SER A 23 7.21 -8.86 -5.30
N GLN A 24 5.93 -9.20 -5.46
CA GLN A 24 5.08 -9.83 -4.47
C GLN A 24 4.55 -11.18 -4.99
N PRO A 25 5.21 -12.30 -4.66
CA PRO A 25 4.79 -13.63 -5.10
C PRO A 25 3.41 -14.01 -4.54
N GLN A 26 2.58 -14.65 -5.36
CA GLN A 26 1.31 -15.22 -4.92
C GLN A 26 1.48 -16.10 -3.67
N GLY A 27 0.58 -15.95 -2.70
CA GLY A 27 0.61 -16.70 -1.45
C GLY A 27 1.37 -16.03 -0.31
N SER A 28 2.06 -14.91 -0.58
CA SER A 28 2.74 -14.12 0.45
C SER A 28 1.74 -13.47 1.41
N TRP A 29 2.06 -13.48 2.69
CA TRP A 29 1.31 -12.81 3.76
C TRP A 29 2.02 -11.55 4.22
N TYR A 30 1.24 -10.53 4.57
CA TYR A 30 1.74 -9.23 5.02
C TYR A 30 1.12 -8.90 6.36
N LEU A 31 1.93 -8.39 7.27
CA LEU A 31 1.51 -7.82 8.54
C LEU A 31 2.07 -6.42 8.66
N GLY A 32 1.22 -5.40 8.68
CA GLY A 32 1.60 -4.00 8.70
C GLY A 32 1.12 -3.24 9.93
N THR A 33 1.80 -2.14 10.21
CA THR A 33 1.42 -1.12 11.19
C THR A 33 1.24 0.20 10.41
N GLY A 34 0.04 0.77 10.42
CA GLY A 34 -0.39 1.82 9.48
C GLY A 34 0.55 3.02 9.26
N ASP A 35 1.08 3.65 10.32
CA ASP A 35 1.98 4.81 10.18
C ASP A 35 3.24 4.72 11.05
N ALA A 36 4.34 4.36 10.38
CA ALA A 36 5.69 4.26 10.91
C ALA A 36 6.32 5.60 11.30
N THR A 37 5.77 6.76 10.87
CA THR A 37 6.31 8.07 11.29
C THR A 37 6.21 8.26 12.80
N THR A 38 5.26 7.57 13.43
CA THR A 38 5.07 7.56 14.88
C THR A 38 5.93 6.52 15.60
N LEU A 39 6.64 5.62 14.90
CA LEU A 39 7.48 4.59 15.55
C LEU A 39 8.60 5.19 16.41
N LEU A 40 9.07 6.41 16.09
CA LEU A 40 10.03 7.13 16.92
C LEU A 40 9.44 7.51 18.30
N ASN A 41 8.11 7.60 18.40
CA ASN A 41 7.40 7.91 19.65
C ASN A 41 7.23 6.68 20.56
N VAL A 42 7.68 5.48 20.17
CA VAL A 42 7.55 4.25 20.98
C VAL A 42 8.19 4.38 22.35
N PHE A 43 9.22 5.23 22.48
CA PHE A 43 9.91 5.49 23.74
C PHE A 43 9.38 6.73 24.50
N SER A 44 8.34 7.38 23.98
CA SER A 44 7.78 8.63 24.51
C SER A 44 6.31 8.50 24.89
N SER A 45 5.42 8.36 23.90
CA SER A 45 3.96 8.42 24.05
C SER A 45 3.26 7.13 23.62
N GLY A 46 4.03 6.12 23.21
CA GLY A 46 3.52 4.91 22.57
C GLY A 46 3.33 5.10 21.07
N VAL A 47 3.01 4.01 20.38
CA VAL A 47 2.74 3.99 18.94
C VAL A 47 1.31 3.54 18.75
N ALA A 48 0.53 4.32 18.02
CA ALA A 48 -0.76 3.86 17.53
C ALA A 48 -0.49 2.78 16.46
N ILE A 49 -0.60 1.51 16.86
CA ILE A 49 -0.51 0.40 15.91
C ILE A 49 -1.88 0.26 15.26
N ALA A 50 -1.96 0.57 13.97
CA ALA A 50 -3.09 0.20 13.12
C ALA A 50 -2.74 -1.13 12.42
N PRO A 51 -3.13 -2.30 13.00
CA PRO A 51 -2.75 -3.58 12.45
C PRO A 51 -3.44 -3.80 11.10
N THR A 52 -2.66 -4.14 10.09
CA THR A 52 -3.15 -4.50 8.76
C THR A 52 -2.67 -5.90 8.42
N VAL A 53 -3.57 -6.74 7.91
CA VAL A 53 -3.25 -8.05 7.31
C VAL A 53 -3.37 -7.92 5.81
N GLY A 54 -2.41 -8.45 5.07
CA GLY A 54 -2.47 -8.54 3.62
C GLY A 54 -2.17 -9.94 3.12
N TYR A 55 -2.67 -10.25 1.93
CA TYR A 55 -2.43 -11.51 1.23
C TYR A 55 -2.29 -11.27 -0.28
N ALA A 56 -1.22 -11.80 -0.87
CA ALA A 56 -0.99 -11.79 -2.31
C ALA A 56 -1.89 -12.84 -2.99
N VAL A 57 -3.05 -12.41 -3.49
CA VAL A 57 -4.04 -13.28 -4.16
C VAL A 57 -3.56 -13.74 -5.53
N ALA A 58 -2.72 -12.94 -6.17
CA ALA A 58 -2.01 -13.21 -7.41
C ALA A 58 -0.66 -12.50 -7.36
N ASP A 59 0.24 -12.84 -8.28
CA ASP A 59 1.51 -12.14 -8.42
C ASP A 59 1.28 -10.63 -8.55
N ASP A 60 1.98 -9.88 -7.70
CA ASP A 60 1.95 -8.42 -7.63
C ASP A 60 0.59 -7.80 -7.25
N ILE A 61 -0.41 -8.62 -6.86
CA ILE A 61 -1.73 -8.15 -6.39
C ILE A 61 -1.94 -8.57 -4.94
N VAL A 62 -1.93 -7.61 -4.04
CA VAL A 62 -2.15 -7.81 -2.61
C VAL A 62 -3.49 -7.24 -2.19
N ILE A 63 -4.31 -8.04 -1.52
CA ILE A 63 -5.52 -7.57 -0.83
C ILE A 63 -5.16 -7.36 0.63
N GLN A 64 -5.60 -6.24 1.20
CA GLN A 64 -5.30 -5.84 2.58
C GLN A 64 -6.57 -5.49 3.33
N ALA A 65 -6.62 -5.85 4.61
CA ALA A 65 -7.69 -5.51 5.51
C ALA A 65 -7.14 -5.05 6.85
N SER A 66 -7.81 -4.10 7.47
CA SER A 66 -7.51 -3.67 8.84
C SER A 66 -8.79 -3.42 9.62
N ALA A 67 -8.68 -3.56 10.93
CA ALA A 67 -9.74 -3.24 11.87
C ALA A 67 -9.16 -2.33 12.95
N ASN A 68 -9.89 -1.29 13.31
CA ASN A 68 -9.52 -0.33 14.33
C ASN A 68 -10.74 0.07 15.18
N GLY A 69 -10.49 0.55 16.39
CA GLY A 69 -11.55 0.96 17.31
C GLY A 69 -12.07 -0.16 18.23
N PRO A 70 -12.97 0.19 19.17
CA PRO A 70 -13.61 -0.76 20.07
C PRO A 70 -14.65 -1.63 19.34
N THR A 71 -15.11 -2.71 19.97
CA THR A 71 -16.05 -3.67 19.34
C THR A 71 -17.43 -3.09 19.02
N ASP A 72 -17.83 -2.02 19.70
CA ASP A 72 -19.09 -1.31 19.51
C ASP A 72 -19.02 -0.16 18.49
N ASP A 73 -17.81 0.21 18.06
CA ASP A 73 -17.51 1.25 17.07
C ASP A 73 -16.27 0.85 16.25
N MET A 74 -16.36 -0.34 15.65
CA MET A 74 -15.26 -0.94 14.91
C MET A 74 -15.25 -0.38 13.49
N GLY A 75 -14.17 0.31 13.13
CA GLY A 75 -13.88 0.68 11.74
C GLY A 75 -13.20 -0.48 11.02
N LEU A 76 -13.79 -0.90 9.90
CA LEU A 76 -13.20 -1.90 9.01
C LEU A 76 -12.70 -1.24 7.74
N ASN A 77 -11.49 -1.53 7.32
CA ASN A 77 -10.92 -1.04 6.08
C ASN A 77 -10.52 -2.20 5.18
N LEU A 78 -10.72 -2.05 3.87
CA LEU A 78 -10.36 -3.03 2.85
C LEU A 78 -9.66 -2.31 1.71
N GLY A 79 -8.56 -2.86 1.22
CA GLY A 79 -7.82 -2.30 0.10
C GLY A 79 -7.20 -3.35 -0.80
N ALA A 80 -6.74 -2.89 -1.95
CA ALA A 80 -5.99 -3.67 -2.90
C ALA A 80 -4.80 -2.84 -3.40
N ALA A 81 -3.65 -3.47 -3.58
CA ALA A 81 -2.44 -2.86 -4.11
C ALA A 81 -1.89 -3.69 -5.27
N TYR A 82 -1.47 -3.00 -6.31
CA TYR A 82 -0.75 -3.55 -7.45
C TYR A 82 0.72 -3.08 -7.43
N PHE A 83 1.65 -4.03 -7.52
CA PHE A 83 3.09 -3.78 -7.45
C PHE A 83 3.73 -3.79 -8.84
N MET A 84 4.65 -2.85 -9.04
CA MET A 84 5.40 -2.61 -10.26
C MET A 84 6.87 -2.50 -9.89
N GLY A 85 7.53 -3.65 -9.70
CA GLY A 85 8.85 -3.71 -9.09
C GLY A 85 8.82 -3.18 -7.66
N ASP A 86 9.65 -2.17 -7.38
CA ASP A 86 9.72 -1.49 -6.08
C ASP A 86 8.57 -0.51 -5.84
N TYR A 87 7.72 -0.22 -6.81
CA TYR A 87 6.63 0.76 -6.66
C TYR A 87 5.28 0.07 -6.54
N TRP A 88 4.32 0.74 -5.93
CA TRP A 88 2.96 0.23 -5.86
C TRP A 88 1.93 1.34 -5.98
N VAL A 89 0.75 0.97 -6.46
CA VAL A 89 -0.46 1.79 -6.43
C VAL A 89 -1.57 0.98 -5.81
N GLY A 90 -2.46 1.62 -5.07
CA GLY A 90 -3.54 0.93 -4.38
C GLY A 90 -4.80 1.76 -4.28
N PHE A 91 -5.87 1.05 -4.00
CA PHE A 91 -7.17 1.59 -3.66
C PHE A 91 -7.57 1.09 -2.28
N GLN A 92 -8.23 1.93 -1.51
CA GLN A 92 -8.75 1.59 -0.19
C GLN A 92 -10.19 2.08 -0.05
N ALA A 93 -11.03 1.24 0.53
CA ALA A 93 -12.28 1.61 1.16
C ALA A 93 -12.04 1.59 2.67
N SER A 94 -12.43 2.66 3.34
CA SER A 94 -12.26 2.85 4.79
C SER A 94 -13.62 2.95 5.46
N ASP A 95 -13.68 2.52 6.71
CA ASP A 95 -14.90 2.50 7.53
C ASP A 95 -16.12 1.84 6.83
N LEU A 96 -15.94 0.61 6.35
CA LEU A 96 -16.97 -0.18 5.66
C LEU A 96 -18.25 -0.44 6.50
N THR A 97 -18.17 -0.23 7.81
CA THR A 97 -19.24 -0.46 8.78
C THR A 97 -19.90 0.83 9.27
N GLY A 98 -19.34 1.99 8.93
CA GLY A 98 -19.81 3.31 9.31
C GLY A 98 -19.91 4.24 8.10
N ASP A 99 -19.18 5.35 8.16
CA ASP A 99 -19.16 6.40 7.13
C ASP A 99 -18.12 6.02 6.06
N LEU A 100 -18.56 5.25 5.07
CA LEU A 100 -17.71 4.72 4.02
C LEU A 100 -16.94 5.85 3.32
N ASP A 101 -15.62 5.78 3.38
CA ASP A 101 -14.69 6.60 2.61
C ASP A 101 -13.94 5.74 1.58
N ALA A 102 -13.40 6.41 0.55
CA ALA A 102 -12.57 5.75 -0.45
C ALA A 102 -11.29 6.54 -0.70
N GLY A 103 -10.23 5.88 -1.15
CA GLY A 103 -8.97 6.54 -1.44
C GLY A 103 -8.07 5.79 -2.39
N LEU A 104 -7.09 6.51 -2.92
CA LEU A 104 -5.99 5.97 -3.70
C LEU A 104 -4.68 6.24 -2.97
N ALA A 105 -3.74 5.31 -3.12
CA ALA A 105 -2.40 5.46 -2.59
C ALA A 105 -1.37 5.05 -3.65
N ALA A 106 -0.19 5.65 -3.54
CA ALA A 106 0.97 5.22 -4.29
C ALA A 106 2.22 5.35 -3.43
N GLY A 107 3.16 4.44 -3.60
CA GLY A 107 4.37 4.45 -2.80
C GLY A 107 5.48 3.62 -3.39
N ARG A 108 6.57 3.56 -2.62
CA ARG A 108 7.69 2.66 -2.89
C ARG A 108 7.76 1.62 -1.79
N TYR A 109 7.91 0.36 -2.15
CA TYR A 109 8.19 -0.76 -1.29
C TYR A 109 9.70 -0.95 -1.16
N ILE A 110 10.20 -0.99 0.07
CA ILE A 110 11.63 -1.09 0.36
C ILE A 110 11.83 -2.21 1.39
N ASP A 111 12.40 -3.32 0.96
CA ASP A 111 12.90 -4.35 1.88
C ASP A 111 14.17 -3.82 2.56
N PHE A 112 14.20 -3.87 3.90
CA PHE A 112 15.40 -3.49 4.66
C PHE A 112 15.95 -4.65 5.51
N LYS A 113 15.20 -5.75 5.63
CA LYS A 113 15.64 -7.04 6.19
C LYS A 113 14.79 -8.17 5.60
N ASP A 114 15.26 -9.42 5.70
CA ASP A 114 14.67 -10.62 5.06
C ASP A 114 13.13 -10.70 5.06
N CYS A 115 12.49 -10.31 6.16
CA CYS A 115 11.03 -10.31 6.30
C CYS A 115 10.44 -8.93 6.57
N LEU A 116 11.22 -7.84 6.61
CA LEU A 116 10.73 -6.52 7.03
C LEU A 116 10.86 -5.50 5.91
N PHE A 117 9.81 -4.70 5.77
CA PHE A 117 9.72 -3.68 4.74
C PHE A 117 9.23 -2.33 5.29
N LEU A 118 9.54 -1.29 4.52
CA LEU A 118 9.03 0.07 4.69
C LEU A 118 8.35 0.53 3.40
N THR A 119 7.30 1.33 3.54
CA THR A 119 6.58 1.89 2.40
C THR A 119 6.37 3.40 2.53
N PRO A 120 7.33 4.28 2.20
CA PRO A 120 7.02 5.69 2.00
C PRO A 120 5.95 5.83 0.92
N ASN A 121 4.88 6.55 1.23
CA ASN A 121 3.69 6.62 0.38
C ASN A 121 2.99 7.98 0.48
N VAL A 122 2.18 8.26 -0.53
CA VAL A 122 1.22 9.35 -0.58
C VAL A 122 -0.17 8.73 -0.74
N GLN A 123 -1.14 9.25 0.00
CA GLN A 123 -2.51 8.75 0.01
C GLN A 123 -3.47 9.91 -0.14
N TYR A 124 -4.47 9.74 -0.99
CA TYR A 124 -5.56 10.69 -1.17
C TYR A 124 -6.88 10.00 -0.88
N THR A 125 -7.61 10.54 0.09
CA THR A 125 -8.95 10.10 0.46
C THR A 125 -9.96 11.04 -0.17
N PHE A 126 -10.92 10.48 -0.89
CA PHE A 126 -12.08 11.15 -1.43
C PHE A 126 -13.13 11.26 -0.32
N GLY A 127 -13.60 12.48 -0.04
CA GLY A 127 -14.80 12.65 0.75
C GLY A 127 -16.00 12.11 -0.03
N LEU A 128 -16.67 11.08 0.51
CA LEU A 128 -17.90 10.56 -0.08
C LEU A 128 -19.11 11.45 0.33
N PRO A 129 -20.31 11.26 -0.24
CA PRO A 129 -21.45 12.16 -0.06
C PRO A 129 -22.08 12.23 1.35
N ASP A 130 -21.32 11.92 2.39
CA ASP A 130 -21.67 12.00 3.82
C ASP A 130 -21.18 13.29 4.51
N GLY A 131 -20.32 14.07 3.84
CA GLY A 131 -19.76 15.31 4.37
C GLY A 131 -18.30 15.21 4.79
N SER A 132 -17.64 14.06 4.59
CA SER A 132 -16.20 13.91 4.73
C SER A 132 -15.45 14.85 3.77
N SER A 133 -14.34 15.41 4.25
CA SER A 133 -13.49 16.30 3.45
C SER A 133 -12.38 15.51 2.77
N ASP A 134 -12.08 15.85 1.51
CA ASP A 134 -10.91 15.33 0.82
C ASP A 134 -9.63 15.56 1.63
N ASN A 135 -8.76 14.56 1.65
CA ASN A 135 -7.51 14.64 2.40
C ASN A 135 -6.33 14.07 1.60
N LEU A 136 -5.22 14.80 1.58
CA LEU A 136 -3.94 14.33 1.04
C LEU A 136 -2.96 14.13 2.20
N SER A 137 -2.44 12.92 2.33
CA SER A 137 -1.48 12.55 3.37
C SER A 137 -0.21 11.97 2.78
N ILE A 138 0.89 12.13 3.51
CA ILE A 138 2.16 11.46 3.25
C ILE A 138 2.47 10.64 4.48
N GLY A 139 2.82 9.38 4.29
CA GLY A 139 3.10 8.45 5.37
C GLY A 139 4.27 7.54 5.06
N ILE A 140 4.69 6.80 6.07
CA ILE A 140 5.63 5.69 5.91
C ILE A 140 4.93 4.48 6.51
N GLY A 141 4.66 3.45 5.73
CA GLY A 141 4.17 2.18 6.26
C GLY A 141 5.34 1.32 6.75
N PHE A 142 5.11 0.51 7.77
CA PHE A 142 6.05 -0.51 8.24
C PHE A 142 5.35 -1.85 8.33
N GLY A 143 6.02 -2.91 7.91
CA GLY A 143 5.45 -4.24 8.01
C GLY A 143 6.43 -5.37 7.83
N ALA A 144 5.88 -6.58 7.87
CA ALA A 144 6.58 -7.82 7.65
C ALA A 144 5.90 -8.67 6.58
N ARG A 145 6.68 -9.40 5.78
CA ARG A 145 6.23 -10.32 4.73
C ARG A 145 6.72 -11.75 5.01
N PHE A 146 5.86 -12.74 4.78
CA PHE A 146 6.13 -14.17 5.02
C PHE A 146 5.56 -15.06 3.91
#